data_AF-A0AAW2ARX3-F1
#
_entry.id   AF-A0AAW2ARX3-F1
#
_cell.length_a   1.000
_cell.length_b   1.000
_cell.length_c   1.000
_cell.angle_alpha   90.00
_cell.angle_beta   90.00
_cell.angle_gamma   90.00
#
_symmetry.space_group_name_H-M   'P 1'
#
loop_
_entity.id
_entity.type
_entity.pdbx_description
1 polymer ?
#
loop_
_entity_poly.entity_id
_entity_poly.type
_entity_poly.pdbx_seq_one_letter_code
_entity_poly.pdbx_strand_id
1 'polypeptide(L)'
;MASLAAKYDYLEKLTRKVCVSQKKEPKKRPYVPFRSSGVNDGAPPKKKKNKQNQTKGDNMNVSKNKPVSKSTQPAVPPAQRKPVQNGISETQKKPEGGTSQEFNAVDILRQRLHQKIEESRGQGPPKDPSSDEVKKKREKRKQERERRKRKKKEFRMKKLADAAALQAGEDDKEIAKPELQVSSTSSTPANKEQSFIVFNKMEVGEDYVDKGTKLIQNKKKRKVKGILTPLTGKNYKQLLTRIEARKDYLEQLREKDEGKAQREEEKMKWTNVLYKAEGMKIKDNEELLHASLKKKEKRKAQKKKKWTKRSQQVVEQMQKRQDKRKRNIKQRKDAKIEKRKQRARKKGRVLPGDIKKADL
;
A
#
# COMPACT_ATOMS: atom_id res chain seq x y z
N MET A 1 47.90 -15.99 -15.65
CA MET A 1 47.42 -15.27 -14.45
C MET A 1 47.31 -13.78 -14.78
N ALA A 2 46.19 -13.11 -14.49
CA ALA A 2 46.03 -11.69 -14.83
C ALA A 2 46.96 -10.81 -13.98
N SER A 3 47.72 -9.92 -14.64
CA SER A 3 48.66 -9.00 -14.00
C SER A 3 47.97 -8.08 -13.00
N LEU A 4 48.68 -7.63 -11.96
CA LEU A 4 48.13 -6.75 -10.92
C LEU A 4 47.57 -5.44 -11.52
N ALA A 5 48.22 -4.91 -12.55
CA ALA A 5 47.74 -3.74 -13.30
C ALA A 5 46.34 -3.98 -13.91
N ALA A 6 46.09 -5.14 -14.52
CA ALA A 6 44.80 -5.47 -15.10
C ALA A 6 43.68 -5.60 -14.05
N LYS A 7 44.02 -6.03 -12.82
CA LYS A 7 43.07 -6.08 -11.69
C LYS A 7 42.75 -4.68 -11.16
N TYR A 8 43.74 -3.78 -11.11
CA TYR A 8 43.55 -2.39 -10.72
C TYR A 8 42.69 -1.63 -11.73
N ASP A 9 42.95 -1.78 -13.03
CA ASP A 9 42.15 -1.17 -14.09
C ASP A 9 40.70 -1.65 -14.06
N TYR A 10 40.48 -2.93 -13.76
CA TYR A 10 39.13 -3.49 -13.63
C TYR A 10 38.38 -2.87 -12.43
N LEU A 11 39.05 -2.74 -11.29
CA LEU A 11 38.48 -2.12 -10.10
C LEU A 11 38.18 -0.64 -10.32
N GLU A 12 39.04 0.09 -11.01
CA GLU A 12 38.83 1.50 -11.31
C GLU A 12 37.66 1.71 -12.29
N LYS A 13 37.54 0.86 -13.32
CA LYS A 13 36.38 0.86 -14.21
C LYS A 13 35.09 0.53 -13.47
N LEU A 14 35.14 -0.36 -12.48
CA LEU A 14 33.99 -0.74 -11.67
C LEU A 14 33.53 0.41 -10.76
N THR A 15 34.45 1.10 -10.08
CA THR A 15 34.13 2.23 -9.19
C THR A 15 33.57 3.42 -9.95
N ARG A 16 34.12 3.73 -11.14
CA ARG A 16 33.56 4.79 -12.03
C ARG A 16 32.12 4.48 -12.42
N LYS A 17 31.77 3.22 -12.72
CA LYS A 17 30.41 2.81 -13.11
C LYS A 17 29.41 2.87 -11.96
N VAL A 18 29.84 2.54 -10.74
CA VAL A 18 29.00 2.57 -9.53
C VAL A 18 28.77 3.99 -9.02
N CYS A 19 29.80 4.85 -9.04
CA CYS A 19 29.70 6.24 -8.57
C CYS A 19 28.84 7.12 -9.49
N VAL A 20 28.84 6.89 -10.81
CA VAL A 20 27.97 7.61 -11.77
C VAL A 20 26.48 7.27 -11.57
N SER A 21 26.15 6.10 -11.01
CA SER A 21 24.77 5.73 -10.68
C SER A 21 24.21 6.49 -9.46
N GLN A 22 25.07 7.03 -8.58
CA GLN A 22 24.64 7.74 -7.37
C GLN A 22 24.45 9.26 -7.58
N LYS A 23 25.12 9.85 -8.58
CA LYS A 23 25.04 11.30 -8.89
C LYS A 23 23.89 11.70 -9.83
N LYS A 24 22.96 10.79 -10.16
CA LYS A 24 21.72 11.19 -10.86
C LYS A 24 20.74 11.77 -9.85
N GLU A 25 20.65 13.10 -9.80
CA GLU A 25 19.63 13.79 -9.01
C GLU A 25 18.23 13.21 -9.29
N PRO A 26 17.40 12.98 -8.27
CA PRO A 26 16.05 12.47 -8.47
C PRO A 26 15.25 13.49 -9.27
N LYS A 27 14.90 13.15 -10.53
CA LYS A 27 14.04 13.97 -11.39
C LYS A 27 12.79 14.41 -10.61
N LYS A 28 12.68 15.72 -10.35
CA LYS A 28 11.51 16.35 -9.70
C LYS A 28 10.29 16.13 -10.59
N ARG A 29 9.51 15.09 -10.30
CA ARG A 29 8.18 14.91 -10.91
C ARG A 29 7.20 15.82 -10.18
N PRO A 30 6.42 16.68 -10.87
CA PRO A 30 5.36 17.44 -10.22
C PRO A 30 4.32 16.47 -9.62
N TYR A 31 3.88 16.77 -8.41
CA TYR A 31 2.85 16.00 -7.71
C TYR A 31 1.51 16.22 -8.41
N VAL A 32 0.98 15.16 -9.04
CA VAL A 32 -0.35 15.17 -9.65
C VAL A 32 -1.36 14.67 -8.61
N PRO A 33 -2.37 15.46 -8.21
CA PRO A 33 -3.41 15.00 -7.31
C PRO A 33 -4.24 13.90 -7.97
N PHE A 34 -4.53 12.85 -7.20
CA PHE A 34 -5.44 11.78 -7.62
C PHE A 34 -6.84 12.37 -7.86
N ARG A 35 -7.24 12.52 -9.13
CA ARG A 35 -8.63 12.81 -9.50
C ARG A 35 -9.43 11.52 -9.33
N SER A 36 -10.29 11.47 -8.31
CA SER A 36 -11.39 10.50 -8.25
C SER A 36 -12.39 10.87 -9.35
N SER A 37 -12.35 10.12 -10.45
CA SER A 37 -13.37 10.19 -11.49
C SER A 37 -14.67 9.55 -10.98
N GLY A 38 -15.78 10.27 -11.14
CA GLY A 38 -17.09 9.68 -11.45
C GLY A 38 -18.00 9.43 -10.27
N VAL A 39 -18.91 10.38 -10.03
CA VAL A 39 -20.25 10.11 -9.50
C VAL A 39 -21.09 9.47 -10.62
N ASN A 40 -22.02 8.61 -10.21
CA ASN A 40 -23.08 7.91 -10.96
C ASN A 40 -22.74 6.49 -11.45
N ASP A 41 -23.01 5.52 -10.57
CA ASP A 41 -23.73 4.27 -10.91
C ASP A 41 -24.25 3.62 -9.61
N GLY A 42 -25.57 3.58 -9.47
CA GLY A 42 -26.38 2.61 -8.71
C GLY A 42 -26.02 2.32 -7.24
N ALA A 43 -26.69 3.00 -6.30
CA ALA A 43 -26.79 2.55 -4.91
C ALA A 43 -27.75 1.35 -4.78
N PRO A 44 -27.39 0.24 -4.11
CA PRO A 44 -28.36 -0.80 -3.76
C PRO A 44 -29.18 -0.35 -2.52
N PRO A 45 -30.48 -0.72 -2.43
CA PRO A 45 -31.36 -0.21 -1.40
C PRO A 45 -30.97 -0.72 0.00
N LYS A 46 -30.98 0.20 0.97
CA LYS A 46 -30.79 -0.08 2.40
C LYS A 46 -31.96 -0.95 2.90
N LYS A 47 -31.67 -2.16 3.37
CA LYS A 47 -32.62 -2.96 4.16
C LYS A 47 -32.97 -2.20 5.45
N LYS A 48 -34.25 -1.87 5.62
CA LYS A 48 -34.86 -1.41 6.88
C LYS A 48 -34.60 -2.47 7.95
N LYS A 49 -33.92 -2.12 9.03
CA LYS A 49 -33.93 -2.93 10.27
C LYS A 49 -35.17 -2.56 11.05
N ASN A 50 -36.03 -3.54 11.22
CA ASN A 50 -37.22 -3.51 12.05
C ASN A 50 -36.80 -3.26 13.52
N LYS A 51 -37.40 -2.26 14.17
CA LYS A 51 -37.30 -2.06 15.62
C LYS A 51 -38.29 -3.02 16.26
N GLN A 52 -37.79 -4.01 16.99
CA GLN A 52 -38.61 -4.80 17.89
C GLN A 52 -38.34 -4.32 19.31
N ASN A 53 -39.40 -3.77 19.92
CA ASN A 53 -39.45 -3.38 21.32
C ASN A 53 -39.31 -4.61 22.19
N GLN A 54 -38.48 -4.54 23.24
CA GLN A 54 -38.69 -5.34 24.44
C GLN A 54 -38.70 -4.45 25.67
N THR A 55 -39.57 -4.88 26.56
CA THR A 55 -40.25 -4.20 27.63
C THR A 55 -39.39 -3.99 28.87
N LYS A 56 -39.91 -3.07 29.69
CA LYS A 56 -39.40 -2.57 30.97
C LYS A 56 -39.10 -3.68 31.99
N GLY A 57 -38.12 -3.41 32.83
CA GLY A 57 -37.89 -4.10 34.10
C GLY A 57 -37.11 -3.16 35.01
N ASP A 58 -37.81 -2.63 36.01
CA ASP A 58 -37.37 -1.65 36.98
C ASP A 58 -36.14 -2.08 37.80
N ASN A 59 -35.25 -1.14 38.10
CA ASN A 59 -34.97 -0.81 39.50
C ASN A 59 -34.14 0.48 39.65
N MET A 60 -34.69 1.35 40.47
CA MET A 60 -34.12 2.57 41.02
C MET A 60 -32.89 2.25 41.87
N ASN A 61 -31.83 3.08 41.82
CA ASN A 61 -31.50 3.89 43.00
C ASN A 61 -30.59 5.08 42.67
N VAL A 62 -30.90 6.15 43.37
CA VAL A 62 -30.40 7.52 43.36
C VAL A 62 -29.22 7.67 44.31
N SER A 63 -28.25 8.54 43.99
CA SER A 63 -27.56 9.46 44.93
C SER A 63 -26.45 10.21 44.16
N LYS A 64 -26.67 11.45 43.71
CA LYS A 64 -26.38 12.75 44.36
C LYS A 64 -24.87 13.10 44.50
N ASN A 65 -24.51 14.13 43.72
CA ASN A 65 -23.74 15.34 44.07
C ASN A 65 -22.19 15.36 44.14
N LYS A 66 -21.69 16.50 43.60
CA LYS A 66 -20.33 17.10 43.39
C LYS A 66 -19.59 17.47 44.72
N PRO A 67 -18.44 18.23 44.77
CA PRO A 67 -17.37 18.58 43.81
C PRO A 67 -15.90 18.46 44.35
N VAL A 68 -14.94 18.61 43.41
CA VAL A 68 -13.58 19.23 43.43
C VAL A 68 -12.87 19.60 44.75
N SER A 69 -11.59 19.20 44.89
CA SER A 69 -10.51 20.05 45.44
C SER A 69 -9.12 19.70 44.85
N LYS A 70 -8.30 20.74 44.64
CA LYS A 70 -6.92 20.72 44.13
C LYS A 70 -5.94 20.59 45.31
N SER A 71 -4.81 19.89 45.14
CA SER A 71 -3.52 20.34 45.66
C SER A 71 -2.36 19.66 44.93
N THR A 72 -1.22 20.34 44.95
CA THR A 72 -0.12 20.27 43.99
C THR A 72 1.17 19.98 44.78
N GLN A 73 2.00 19.04 44.28
CA GLN A 73 3.47 18.90 44.47
C GLN A 73 3.99 18.18 45.73
N PRO A 74 5.29 17.74 45.79
CA PRO A 74 6.30 17.59 44.72
C PRO A 74 6.96 16.18 44.66
N ALA A 75 7.85 16.07 43.67
CA ALA A 75 8.67 14.92 43.31
C ALA A 75 9.77 14.55 44.33
N VAL A 76 10.05 13.25 44.45
CA VAL A 76 11.20 12.68 45.17
C VAL A 76 12.19 12.11 44.13
N PRO A 77 13.51 12.40 44.22
CA PRO A 77 14.50 11.96 43.24
C PRO A 77 14.86 10.46 43.38
N PRO A 78 15.28 9.80 42.29
CA PRO A 78 15.60 8.37 42.32
C PRO A 78 16.99 8.09 42.93
N ALA A 79 16.99 7.15 43.88
CA ALA A 79 18.17 6.61 44.52
C ALA A 79 19.16 5.96 43.53
N GLN A 80 20.43 6.24 43.79
CA GLN A 80 21.62 5.74 43.10
C GLN A 80 21.71 4.21 43.21
N ARG A 81 21.82 3.53 42.06
CA ARG A 81 22.23 2.12 42.00
C ARG A 81 23.72 2.07 41.65
N LYS A 82 24.53 1.56 42.57
CA LYS A 82 25.94 1.22 42.34
C LYS A 82 26.05 0.05 41.33
N PRO A 83 26.98 0.09 40.37
CA PRO A 83 27.24 -1.06 39.49
C PRO A 83 28.10 -2.10 40.22
N VAL A 84 27.67 -3.36 40.17
CA VAL A 84 28.41 -4.54 40.61
C VAL A 84 29.56 -4.76 39.62
N GLN A 85 30.77 -4.88 40.17
CA GLN A 85 32.02 -5.11 39.44
C GLN A 85 32.05 -6.48 38.77
N ASN A 86 32.61 -6.49 37.57
CA ASN A 86 33.01 -7.68 36.82
C ASN A 86 34.13 -8.41 37.57
N GLY A 87 33.92 -9.68 37.89
CA GLY A 87 35.00 -10.61 38.20
C GLY A 87 35.63 -11.10 36.90
N ILE A 88 36.79 -10.53 36.56
CA ILE A 88 37.71 -11.09 35.56
C ILE A 88 38.62 -12.03 36.35
N SER A 89 38.52 -13.33 36.09
CA SER A 89 39.47 -14.32 36.60
C SER A 89 40.77 -14.20 35.82
N GLU A 90 41.78 -13.59 36.45
CA GLU A 90 43.17 -13.65 36.05
C GLU A 90 43.63 -15.12 36.03
N THR A 91 44.02 -15.62 34.86
CA THR A 91 44.83 -16.83 34.76
C THR A 91 46.25 -16.38 34.44
N GLN A 92 47.12 -16.50 35.44
CA GLN A 92 48.55 -16.30 35.31
C GLN A 92 49.14 -17.38 34.39
N LYS A 93 49.91 -16.99 33.37
CA LYS A 93 50.97 -17.82 32.79
C LYS A 93 52.22 -16.97 32.61
N LYS A 94 53.31 -17.41 33.26
CA LYS A 94 54.67 -16.90 33.14
C LYS A 94 55.21 -17.07 31.71
N PRO A 95 56.19 -16.24 31.28
CA PRO A 95 56.85 -16.38 29.99
C PRO A 95 58.06 -17.31 30.12
N GLU A 96 58.19 -18.26 29.19
CA GLU A 96 59.49 -18.81 28.82
C GLU A 96 59.74 -18.49 27.36
N GLY A 97 60.99 -18.09 27.08
CA GLY A 97 61.44 -17.60 25.79
C GLY A 97 61.52 -18.71 24.73
N GLY A 98 61.47 -18.27 23.48
CA GLY A 98 61.65 -19.13 22.32
C GLY A 98 61.25 -18.39 21.05
N THR A 99 62.23 -17.78 20.38
CA THR A 99 62.13 -17.25 19.03
C THR A 99 61.69 -18.30 18.03
N SER A 100 60.47 -18.16 17.53
CA SER A 100 60.10 -18.50 16.15
C SER A 100 58.82 -17.74 15.83
N GLN A 101 58.93 -16.69 15.01
CA GLN A 101 57.78 -16.00 14.43
C GLN A 101 57.08 -16.95 13.46
N GLU A 102 56.31 -17.89 13.99
CA GLU A 102 55.31 -18.59 13.22
C GLU A 102 54.14 -17.63 13.04
N PHE A 103 54.04 -17.05 11.84
CA PHE A 103 52.89 -16.30 11.39
C PHE A 103 51.69 -17.25 11.28
N ASN A 104 51.11 -17.57 12.43
CA ASN A 104 49.91 -18.36 12.53
C ASN A 104 48.79 -17.58 11.84
N ALA A 105 48.35 -18.06 10.66
CA ALA A 105 47.31 -17.43 9.86
C ALA A 105 46.03 -17.14 10.66
N VAL A 106 45.79 -17.94 11.70
CA VAL A 106 44.69 -17.79 12.67
C VAL A 106 44.81 -16.49 13.47
N ASP A 107 46.02 -16.09 13.89
CA ASP A 107 46.22 -14.87 14.70
C ASP A 107 46.08 -13.62 13.85
N ILE A 108 46.55 -13.65 12.60
CA ILE A 108 46.30 -12.58 11.62
C ILE A 108 44.80 -12.45 11.35
N LEU A 109 44.06 -13.55 11.30
CA LEU A 109 42.61 -13.54 11.12
C LEU A 109 41.88 -12.98 12.35
N ARG A 110 42.32 -13.35 13.57
CA ARG A 110 41.79 -12.80 14.83
C ARG A 110 42.02 -11.29 14.91
N GLN A 111 43.22 -10.82 14.55
CA GLN A 111 43.56 -9.40 14.50
C GLN A 111 42.71 -8.66 13.45
N ARG A 112 42.57 -9.21 12.23
CA ARG A 112 41.68 -8.63 11.21
C ARG A 112 40.22 -8.59 11.65
N LEU A 113 39.75 -9.63 12.35
CA LEU A 113 38.39 -9.69 12.86
C LEU A 113 38.16 -8.59 13.91
N HIS A 114 39.10 -8.42 14.85
CA HIS A 114 39.01 -7.38 15.87
C HIS A 114 39.02 -5.98 15.25
N GLN A 115 39.92 -5.73 14.29
CA GLN A 115 39.97 -4.49 13.52
C GLN A 115 38.66 -4.24 12.77
N LYS A 116 38.07 -5.27 12.15
CA LYS A 116 36.77 -5.17 11.45
C LYS A 116 35.61 -4.86 12.39
N ILE A 117 35.63 -5.44 13.59
CA ILE A 117 34.61 -5.21 14.62
C ILE A 117 34.71 -3.76 15.12
N GLU A 118 35.90 -3.22 15.36
CA GLU A 118 36.10 -1.81 15.74
C GLU A 118 35.70 -0.83 14.65
N GLU A 119 36.10 -1.06 13.40
CA GLU A 119 35.66 -0.27 12.24
C GLU A 119 34.13 -0.23 12.13
N SER A 120 33.47 -1.35 12.42
CA SER A 120 32.01 -1.45 12.34
C SER A 120 31.28 -0.84 13.54
N ARG A 121 31.95 -0.68 14.70
CA ARG A 121 31.37 -0.09 15.91
C ARG A 121 31.08 1.41 15.75
N GLY A 122 31.79 2.11 14.86
CA GLY A 122 31.56 3.53 14.53
C GLY A 122 30.44 3.79 13.50
N GLN A 123 29.93 2.76 12.82
CA GLN A 123 28.88 2.89 11.78
C GLN A 123 27.45 2.78 12.34
N GLY A 124 27.29 2.68 13.66
CA GLY A 124 26.00 2.71 14.33
C GLY A 124 25.46 4.13 14.51
N PRO A 125 24.13 4.34 14.59
CA PRO A 125 23.57 5.66 14.88
C PRO A 125 24.12 6.20 16.22
N PRO A 126 24.44 7.51 16.33
CA PRO A 126 25.07 8.09 17.51
C PRO A 126 24.29 7.72 18.77
N LYS A 127 24.96 7.06 19.72
CA LYS A 127 24.33 6.55 20.95
C LYS A 127 23.96 7.67 21.92
N ASP A 128 24.58 8.84 21.78
CA ASP A 128 24.46 9.91 22.76
C ASP A 128 23.32 10.88 22.41
N PRO A 129 22.26 10.93 23.24
CA PRO A 129 21.11 11.80 23.00
C PRO A 129 21.45 13.31 23.10
N SER A 130 22.65 13.65 23.55
CA SER A 130 23.16 15.03 23.68
C SER A 130 24.02 15.48 22.49
N SER A 131 24.38 14.58 21.57
CA SER A 131 25.16 14.96 20.38
C SER A 131 24.40 16.00 19.54
N ASP A 132 25.11 17.03 19.10
CA ASP A 132 24.53 18.17 18.37
C ASP A 132 23.88 17.76 17.05
N GLU A 133 24.33 16.68 16.43
CA GLU A 133 23.70 16.10 15.24
C GLU A 133 22.31 15.53 15.54
N VAL A 134 22.15 14.88 16.71
CA VAL A 134 20.87 14.31 17.16
C VAL A 134 19.90 15.42 17.54
N LYS A 135 20.38 16.49 18.17
CA LYS A 135 19.59 17.71 18.48
C LYS A 135 19.08 18.39 17.20
N LYS A 136 19.97 18.66 16.24
CA LYS A 136 19.61 19.24 14.92
C LYS A 136 18.58 18.38 14.18
N LYS A 137 18.70 17.04 14.24
CA LYS A 137 17.73 16.11 13.63
C LYS A 137 16.37 16.13 14.33
N ARG A 138 16.35 16.30 15.66
CA ARG A 138 15.11 16.41 16.46
C ARG A 138 14.40 17.73 16.19
N GLU A 139 15.14 18.82 16.08
CA GLU A 139 14.60 20.14 15.71
C GLU A 139 14.01 20.15 14.31
N LYS A 140 14.71 19.59 13.31
CA LYS A 140 14.17 19.41 11.95
C LYS A 140 12.85 18.62 11.96
N ARG A 141 12.77 17.55 12.75
CA ARG A 141 11.52 16.76 12.91
C ARG A 141 10.41 17.54 13.60
N LYS A 142 10.73 18.42 14.56
CA LYS A 142 9.76 19.29 15.22
C LYS A 142 9.19 20.33 14.24
N GLN A 143 10.06 21.02 13.50
CA GLN A 143 9.67 21.98 12.46
C GLN A 143 8.85 21.32 11.35
N GLU A 144 9.22 20.11 10.91
CA GLU A 144 8.44 19.38 9.90
C GLU A 144 7.03 19.02 10.41
N ARG A 145 6.92 18.58 11.66
CA ARG A 145 5.61 18.28 12.29
C ARG A 145 4.75 19.54 12.39
N GLU A 146 5.32 20.67 12.74
CA GLU A 146 4.60 21.95 12.78
C GLU A 146 4.14 22.38 11.38
N ARG A 147 4.99 22.28 10.37
CA ARG A 147 4.61 22.55 8.97
C ARG A 147 3.44 21.66 8.51
N ARG A 148 3.47 20.37 8.84
CA ARG A 148 2.37 19.43 8.53
C ARG A 148 1.08 19.80 9.27
N LYS A 149 1.17 20.21 10.54
CA LYS A 149 0.01 20.67 11.31
C LYS A 149 -0.60 21.95 10.72
N ARG A 150 0.24 22.94 10.34
CA ARG A 150 -0.21 24.18 9.68
C ARG A 150 -0.95 23.88 8.37
N LYS A 151 -0.34 23.09 7.48
CA LYS A 151 -1.00 22.64 6.23
C LYS A 151 -2.32 21.92 6.49
N LYS A 152 -2.38 21.04 7.49
CA LYS A 152 -3.64 20.33 7.82
C LYS A 152 -4.74 21.27 8.33
N LYS A 153 -4.39 22.32 9.06
CA LYS A 153 -5.33 23.37 9.49
C LYS A 153 -5.81 24.19 8.30
N GLU A 154 -4.89 24.63 7.44
CA GLU A 154 -5.18 25.38 6.21
C GLU A 154 -6.12 24.59 5.28
N PHE A 155 -5.84 23.30 5.05
CA PHE A 155 -6.74 22.42 4.28
C PHE A 155 -8.12 22.24 4.91
N ARG A 156 -8.23 22.29 6.25
CA ARG A 156 -9.53 22.22 6.94
C ARG A 156 -10.30 23.52 6.80
N MET A 157 -9.62 24.67 6.96
CA MET A 157 -10.22 25.99 6.76
C MET A 157 -10.69 26.17 5.33
N LYS A 158 -9.87 25.77 4.34
CA LYS A 158 -10.25 25.80 2.92
C LYS A 158 -11.48 24.94 2.64
N LYS A 159 -11.54 23.72 3.16
CA LYS A 159 -12.73 22.86 3.02
C LYS A 159 -13.99 23.45 3.68
N LEU A 160 -13.82 24.15 4.80
CA LEU A 160 -14.94 24.77 5.50
C LEU A 160 -15.42 26.01 4.75
N ALA A 161 -14.51 26.80 4.18
CA ALA A 161 -14.84 27.91 3.29
C ALA A 161 -15.50 27.44 1.98
N ASP A 162 -14.99 26.38 1.35
CA ASP A 162 -15.58 25.78 0.15
C ASP A 162 -17.00 25.24 0.45
N ALA A 163 -17.22 24.67 1.64
CA ALA A 163 -18.54 24.20 2.07
C ALA A 163 -19.51 25.35 2.36
N ALA A 164 -19.04 26.45 2.96
CA ALA A 164 -19.84 27.66 3.19
C ALA A 164 -20.20 28.36 1.87
N ALA A 165 -19.28 28.42 0.91
CA ALA A 165 -19.54 28.98 -0.42
C ALA A 165 -20.54 28.15 -1.23
N LEU A 166 -20.60 26.82 -1.01
CA LEU A 166 -21.62 25.96 -1.61
C LEU A 166 -23.00 26.15 -0.96
N GLN A 167 -23.07 26.42 0.35
CA GLN A 167 -24.34 26.73 1.02
C GLN A 167 -24.88 28.11 0.64
N ALA A 168 -24.03 29.14 0.53
CA ALA A 168 -24.45 30.47 0.10
C ALA A 168 -24.90 30.53 -1.37
N GLY A 169 -24.54 29.54 -2.20
CA GLY A 169 -25.00 29.44 -3.59
C GLY A 169 -26.28 28.61 -3.79
N GLU A 170 -26.82 27.99 -2.72
CA GLU A 170 -28.11 27.28 -2.74
C GLU A 170 -29.30 28.20 -2.42
N ASP A 171 -29.09 29.33 -1.73
CA ASP A 171 -30.16 30.26 -1.34
C ASP A 171 -30.62 31.20 -2.48
N ASP A 172 -29.86 31.33 -3.58
CA ASP A 172 -30.18 32.19 -4.73
C ASP A 172 -30.93 31.47 -5.88
N LYS A 173 -31.48 30.26 -5.64
CA LYS A 173 -32.17 29.44 -6.67
C LYS A 173 -33.62 29.06 -6.36
N GLU A 174 -34.35 29.89 -5.63
CA GLU A 174 -35.81 29.86 -5.58
C GLU A 174 -36.36 31.25 -5.94
N ILE A 175 -36.57 31.55 -7.22
CA ILE A 175 -37.61 32.44 -7.78
C ILE A 175 -37.47 32.48 -9.32
N ALA A 176 -38.62 32.39 -10.00
CA ALA A 176 -38.90 32.62 -11.42
C ALA A 176 -38.95 31.39 -12.37
N LYS A 177 -40.20 30.96 -12.62
CA LYS A 177 -40.70 30.11 -13.72
C LYS A 177 -40.48 30.76 -15.11
N PRO A 178 -40.41 29.96 -16.20
CA PRO A 178 -40.73 30.45 -17.55
C PRO A 178 -42.05 29.87 -18.08
N GLU A 179 -42.79 30.69 -18.81
CA GLU A 179 -44.03 30.36 -19.54
C GLU A 179 -43.73 30.22 -21.05
N LEU A 180 -44.61 29.48 -21.73
CA LEU A 180 -44.52 28.91 -23.08
C LEU A 180 -44.67 29.96 -24.21
N GLN A 181 -44.19 29.67 -25.44
CA GLN A 181 -45.01 29.39 -26.66
C GLN A 181 -44.23 29.46 -28.01
N VAL A 182 -44.97 29.13 -29.08
CA VAL A 182 -44.72 28.37 -30.33
C VAL A 182 -44.25 29.16 -31.58
N SER A 183 -43.90 28.40 -32.65
CA SER A 183 -43.96 28.69 -34.12
C SER A 183 -42.83 29.53 -34.77
N SER A 184 -42.43 29.44 -36.04
CA SER A 184 -42.48 28.47 -37.16
C SER A 184 -41.67 29.06 -38.35
N THR A 185 -41.27 28.22 -39.32
CA THR A 185 -40.94 28.51 -40.76
C THR A 185 -39.63 29.23 -41.19
N SER A 186 -38.77 28.44 -41.87
CA SER A 186 -38.01 28.63 -43.13
C SER A 186 -37.43 29.99 -43.56
N SER A 187 -36.11 30.03 -43.82
CA SER A 187 -35.49 30.32 -45.13
C SER A 187 -33.96 30.42 -45.03
N THR A 188 -33.24 29.85 -46.01
CA THR A 188 -31.81 30.09 -46.29
C THR A 188 -31.60 31.51 -46.83
N PRO A 189 -30.45 32.19 -46.57
CA PRO A 189 -29.33 32.09 -47.51
C PRO A 189 -27.89 32.27 -46.93
N ALA A 190 -26.94 31.76 -47.72
CA ALA A 190 -25.58 32.24 -47.99
C ALA A 190 -24.78 33.07 -46.94
N ASN A 191 -23.69 32.43 -46.50
CA ASN A 191 -22.31 32.93 -46.44
C ASN A 191 -22.05 34.32 -45.83
N LYS A 192 -21.49 34.33 -44.61
CA LYS A 192 -20.50 35.28 -44.09
C LYS A 192 -19.90 34.72 -42.80
N GLU A 193 -18.65 34.27 -42.87
CA GLU A 193 -17.83 33.91 -41.71
C GLU A 193 -17.53 35.18 -40.88
N GLN A 194 -18.38 35.45 -39.90
CA GLN A 194 -18.04 36.35 -38.80
C GLN A 194 -18.54 35.70 -37.52
N SER A 195 -17.65 34.94 -36.87
CA SER A 195 -17.92 34.35 -35.56
C SER A 195 -17.99 35.47 -34.50
N PHE A 196 -19.19 35.96 -34.23
CA PHE A 196 -19.45 36.88 -33.13
C PHE A 196 -19.51 36.08 -31.82
N ILE A 197 -18.52 36.23 -30.95
CA ILE A 197 -18.49 35.55 -29.65
C ILE A 197 -19.47 36.27 -28.71
N VAL A 198 -20.73 35.81 -28.66
CA VAL A 198 -21.67 36.20 -27.61
C VAL A 198 -21.32 35.41 -26.35
N PHE A 199 -20.99 36.10 -25.27
CA PHE A 199 -20.51 35.53 -23.99
C PHE A 199 -21.50 34.57 -23.29
N ASN A 200 -22.69 34.32 -23.84
CA ASN A 200 -23.72 33.47 -23.24
C ASN A 200 -24.28 32.35 -24.16
N LYS A 201 -23.78 32.20 -25.39
CA LYS A 201 -24.16 31.09 -26.27
C LYS A 201 -22.93 30.57 -27.00
N MET A 202 -22.36 29.48 -26.50
CA MET A 202 -21.25 28.80 -27.15
C MET A 202 -21.83 27.81 -28.16
N GLU A 203 -22.05 28.25 -29.40
CA GLU A 203 -22.33 27.34 -30.51
C GLU A 203 -21.03 26.66 -30.92
N VAL A 204 -20.92 25.38 -30.56
CA VAL A 204 -19.79 24.54 -30.94
C VAL A 204 -20.06 24.05 -32.36
N GLY A 205 -19.28 24.55 -33.33
CA GLY A 205 -19.32 24.07 -34.72
C GLY A 205 -19.15 22.56 -34.83
N GLU A 206 -19.71 21.96 -35.88
CA GLU A 206 -19.83 20.51 -36.13
C GLU A 206 -18.50 19.71 -36.05
N ASP A 207 -17.35 20.38 -36.00
CA ASP A 207 -16.03 19.77 -35.89
C ASP A 207 -15.64 19.30 -34.48
N TYR A 208 -16.50 19.47 -33.47
CA TYR A 208 -16.28 18.88 -32.15
C TYR A 208 -16.58 17.39 -32.14
N VAL A 209 -15.67 16.63 -32.75
CA VAL A 209 -15.66 15.16 -32.67
C VAL A 209 -15.19 14.76 -31.28
N ASP A 210 -16.16 14.44 -30.44
CA ASP A 210 -15.96 14.00 -29.06
C ASP A 210 -14.92 12.85 -28.96
N LYS A 211 -14.18 12.75 -27.85
CA LYS A 211 -13.12 11.72 -27.73
C LYS A 211 -13.67 10.29 -27.90
N GLY A 212 -14.95 10.09 -27.56
CA GLY A 212 -15.67 8.85 -27.77
C GLY A 212 -15.89 8.51 -29.25
N THR A 213 -16.27 9.49 -30.07
CA THR A 213 -16.53 9.29 -31.51
C THR A 213 -15.23 9.06 -32.28
N LYS A 214 -14.11 9.72 -31.93
CA LYS A 214 -12.76 9.40 -32.47
C LYS A 214 -12.34 7.96 -32.17
N LEU A 215 -12.61 7.45 -30.97
CA LEU A 215 -12.30 6.06 -30.61
C LEU A 215 -13.16 5.06 -31.39
N ILE A 216 -14.45 5.37 -31.61
CA ILE A 216 -15.36 4.55 -32.41
C ILE A 216 -14.91 4.55 -33.88
N GLN A 217 -14.56 5.71 -34.43
CA GLN A 217 -14.03 5.82 -35.80
C GLN A 217 -12.70 5.06 -35.94
N ASN A 218 -11.79 5.14 -34.98
CA ASN A 218 -10.55 4.35 -35.01
C ASN A 218 -10.82 2.84 -34.88
N LYS A 219 -11.81 2.43 -34.08
CA LYS A 219 -12.25 1.02 -34.02
C LYS A 219 -12.86 0.56 -35.35
N LYS A 220 -13.63 1.41 -36.03
CA LYS A 220 -14.18 1.15 -37.37
C LYS A 220 -13.06 1.07 -38.40
N LYS A 221 -12.14 2.05 -38.45
CA LYS A 221 -10.95 2.03 -39.33
C LYS A 221 -10.06 0.79 -39.13
N ARG A 222 -9.95 0.29 -37.89
CA ARG A 222 -9.23 -0.97 -37.58
C ARG A 222 -9.97 -2.23 -38.04
N LYS A 223 -11.30 -2.19 -38.16
CA LYS A 223 -12.09 -3.28 -38.77
C LYS A 223 -12.03 -3.25 -40.29
N VAL A 224 -11.79 -2.08 -40.89
CA VAL A 224 -11.82 -1.89 -42.35
C VAL A 224 -10.56 -2.43 -43.05
N LYS A 225 -9.42 -2.54 -42.36
CA LYS A 225 -8.15 -2.98 -42.98
C LYS A 225 -8.02 -4.49 -43.24
N GLY A 226 -8.97 -5.32 -42.82
CA GLY A 226 -8.91 -6.75 -43.09
C GLY A 226 -10.13 -7.53 -42.63
N ILE A 227 -10.35 -8.69 -43.28
CA ILE A 227 -11.44 -9.63 -43.01
C ILE A 227 -11.35 -10.20 -41.57
N LEU A 228 -10.13 -10.23 -41.01
CA LEU A 228 -9.82 -10.93 -39.77
C LEU A 228 -9.73 -10.00 -38.56
N THR A 229 -10.57 -10.23 -37.53
CA THR A 229 -10.49 -9.45 -36.29
C THR A 229 -9.13 -9.65 -35.60
N PRO A 230 -8.36 -8.59 -35.33
CA PRO A 230 -6.99 -8.76 -34.82
C PRO A 230 -6.94 -9.22 -33.36
N LEU A 231 -6.09 -10.22 -33.07
CA LEU A 231 -5.89 -10.81 -31.73
C LEU A 231 -5.07 -9.90 -30.84
N THR A 232 -5.76 -8.91 -30.30
CA THR A 232 -5.14 -7.86 -29.47
C THR A 232 -5.76 -7.78 -28.08
N GLY A 233 -5.00 -7.22 -27.15
CA GLY A 233 -5.46 -6.96 -25.79
C GLY A 233 -4.86 -7.90 -24.74
N LYS A 234 -5.53 -7.95 -23.58
CA LYS A 234 -5.05 -8.68 -22.38
C LYS A 234 -6.04 -9.77 -21.93
N ASN A 235 -7.12 -10.01 -22.66
CA ASN A 235 -8.11 -11.02 -22.29
C ASN A 235 -7.68 -12.39 -22.80
N TYR A 236 -6.70 -12.99 -22.14
CA TYR A 236 -6.07 -14.23 -22.61
C TYR A 236 -7.06 -15.39 -22.81
N LYS A 237 -8.13 -15.47 -22.00
CA LYS A 237 -9.20 -16.47 -22.19
C LYS A 237 -9.89 -16.29 -23.55
N GLN A 238 -10.39 -15.09 -23.83
CA GLN A 238 -11.04 -14.77 -25.10
C GLN A 238 -10.10 -14.89 -26.30
N LEU A 239 -8.81 -14.63 -26.11
CA LEU A 239 -7.82 -14.81 -27.17
C LEU A 239 -7.62 -16.30 -27.48
N LEU A 240 -7.53 -17.15 -26.45
CA LEU A 240 -7.45 -18.61 -26.64
C LEU A 240 -8.68 -19.13 -27.38
N THR A 241 -9.90 -18.77 -26.94
CA THR A 241 -11.15 -19.20 -27.61
C THR A 241 -11.21 -18.76 -29.07
N ARG A 242 -10.64 -17.60 -29.40
CA ARG A 242 -10.56 -17.12 -30.78
C ARG A 242 -9.51 -17.83 -31.61
N ILE A 243 -8.44 -18.33 -30.99
CA ILE A 243 -7.43 -19.12 -31.71
C ILE A 243 -7.97 -20.52 -31.94
N GLU A 244 -8.55 -21.14 -30.91
CA GLU A 244 -9.24 -22.44 -31.00
C GLU A 244 -10.27 -22.41 -32.14
N ALA A 245 -11.20 -21.44 -32.12
CA ALA A 245 -12.19 -21.30 -33.19
C ALA A 245 -11.60 -21.10 -34.61
N ARG A 246 -10.40 -20.50 -34.72
CA ARG A 246 -9.72 -20.37 -36.03
C ARG A 246 -9.10 -21.67 -36.48
N LYS A 247 -8.51 -22.42 -35.56
CA LYS A 247 -7.96 -23.74 -35.84
C LYS A 247 -9.07 -24.69 -36.25
N ASP A 248 -10.16 -24.74 -35.48
CA ASP A 248 -11.33 -25.56 -35.78
C ASP A 248 -11.89 -25.24 -37.17
N TYR A 249 -11.98 -23.95 -37.53
CA TYR A 249 -12.42 -23.53 -38.87
C TYR A 249 -11.46 -23.97 -39.98
N LEU A 250 -10.15 -23.87 -39.77
CA LEU A 250 -9.15 -24.32 -40.73
C LEU A 250 -9.13 -25.85 -40.87
N GLU A 251 -9.32 -26.58 -39.77
CA GLU A 251 -9.42 -28.04 -39.74
C GLU A 251 -10.67 -28.52 -40.48
N GLN A 252 -11.83 -27.91 -40.22
CA GLN A 252 -13.07 -28.18 -40.97
C GLN A 252 -12.94 -27.86 -42.47
N LEU A 253 -12.19 -26.81 -42.82
CA LEU A 253 -11.97 -26.46 -44.22
C LEU A 253 -10.96 -27.41 -44.88
N ARG A 254 -9.95 -27.88 -44.14
CA ARG A 254 -8.96 -28.85 -44.60
C ARG A 254 -9.57 -30.23 -44.85
N GLU A 255 -10.48 -30.66 -44.00
CA GLU A 255 -11.23 -31.91 -44.18
C GLU A 255 -12.08 -31.90 -45.44
N LYS A 256 -12.60 -30.73 -45.84
CA LYS A 256 -13.37 -30.57 -47.08
C LYS A 256 -12.49 -30.37 -48.30
N ASP A 257 -11.57 -29.41 -48.24
CA ASP A 257 -10.74 -28.94 -49.36
C ASP A 257 -9.40 -28.37 -48.87
N GLU A 258 -8.33 -29.15 -49.00
CA GLU A 258 -6.98 -28.74 -48.55
C GLU A 258 -6.48 -27.46 -49.25
N GLY A 259 -6.73 -27.32 -50.56
CA GLY A 259 -6.29 -26.16 -51.34
C GLY A 259 -7.01 -24.86 -50.93
N LYS A 260 -8.27 -24.93 -50.49
CA LYS A 260 -8.99 -23.76 -49.96
C LYS A 260 -8.49 -23.41 -48.57
N ALA A 261 -8.19 -24.41 -47.73
CA ALA A 261 -7.60 -24.21 -46.42
C ALA A 261 -6.24 -23.49 -46.50
N GLN A 262 -5.34 -23.93 -47.39
CA GLN A 262 -4.04 -23.28 -47.59
C GLN A 262 -4.16 -21.81 -48.01
N ARG A 263 -5.04 -21.50 -48.97
CA ARG A 263 -5.30 -20.11 -49.39
C ARG A 263 -5.84 -19.27 -48.24
N GLU A 264 -6.72 -19.82 -47.40
CA GLU A 264 -7.28 -19.09 -46.27
C GLU A 264 -6.23 -18.88 -45.16
N GLU A 265 -5.38 -19.86 -44.90
CA GLU A 265 -4.22 -19.71 -44.03
C GLU A 265 -3.27 -18.60 -44.51
N GLU A 266 -2.97 -18.56 -45.82
CA GLU A 266 -2.13 -17.52 -46.42
C GLU A 266 -2.75 -16.14 -46.23
N LYS A 267 -4.06 -15.99 -46.49
CA LYS A 267 -4.78 -14.73 -46.21
C LYS A 267 -4.68 -14.35 -44.72
N MET A 268 -4.83 -15.31 -43.80
CA MET A 268 -4.68 -15.03 -42.37
C MET A 268 -3.25 -14.62 -42.00
N LYS A 269 -2.24 -15.24 -42.61
CA LYS A 269 -0.81 -14.89 -42.42
C LYS A 269 -0.52 -13.48 -42.94
N TRP A 270 -0.98 -13.14 -44.14
CA TRP A 270 -0.79 -11.82 -44.74
C TRP A 270 -1.52 -10.71 -44.00
N THR A 271 -2.77 -10.93 -43.58
CA THR A 271 -3.51 -9.95 -42.76
C THR A 271 -2.83 -9.72 -41.40
N ASN A 272 -2.25 -10.76 -40.79
CA ASN A 272 -1.46 -10.62 -39.57
C ASN A 272 -0.20 -9.77 -39.79
N VAL A 273 0.54 -9.98 -40.89
CA VAL A 273 1.69 -9.15 -41.27
C VAL A 273 1.28 -7.69 -41.47
N LEU A 274 0.17 -7.44 -42.16
CA LEU A 274 -0.36 -6.09 -42.39
C LEU A 274 -0.67 -5.37 -41.07
N TYR A 275 -1.33 -6.05 -40.13
CA TYR A 275 -1.62 -5.47 -38.83
C TYR A 275 -0.36 -5.27 -37.97
N LYS A 276 0.63 -6.17 -38.07
CA LYS A 276 1.93 -6.00 -37.40
C LYS A 276 2.67 -4.77 -37.97
N ALA A 277 2.61 -4.56 -39.29
CA ALA A 277 3.16 -3.37 -39.94
C ALA A 277 2.44 -2.08 -39.53
N GLU A 278 1.12 -2.13 -39.30
CA GLU A 278 0.35 -1.03 -38.70
C GLU A 278 0.77 -0.74 -37.23
N GLY A 279 1.56 -1.61 -36.61
CA GLY A 279 2.02 -1.48 -35.22
C GLY A 279 1.11 -2.17 -34.21
N MET A 280 0.16 -2.99 -34.67
CA MET A 280 -0.71 -3.75 -33.78
C MET A 280 0.01 -4.95 -33.17
N LYS A 281 0.02 -5.02 -31.83
CA LYS A 281 0.63 -6.13 -31.07
C LYS A 281 -0.28 -7.35 -31.07
N ILE A 282 -0.18 -8.14 -32.12
CA ILE A 282 -0.92 -9.39 -32.30
C ILE A 282 -0.33 -10.50 -31.41
N LYS A 283 -1.21 -11.30 -30.80
CA LYS A 283 -0.87 -12.36 -29.83
C LYS A 283 -1.55 -13.67 -30.22
N ASP A 284 -0.94 -14.37 -31.15
CA ASP A 284 -1.53 -15.60 -31.71
C ASP A 284 -0.93 -16.88 -31.12
N ASN A 285 0.11 -16.77 -30.29
CA ASN A 285 0.80 -17.93 -29.72
C ASN A 285 0.03 -18.45 -28.49
N GLU A 286 -0.55 -19.64 -28.61
CA GLU A 286 -1.34 -20.30 -27.56
C GLU A 286 -0.54 -20.55 -26.29
N GLU A 287 0.66 -21.13 -26.41
CA GLU A 287 1.51 -21.45 -25.27
C GLU A 287 1.82 -20.21 -24.43
N LEU A 288 2.13 -19.08 -25.09
CA LEU A 288 2.39 -17.81 -24.42
C LEU A 288 1.13 -17.22 -23.77
N LEU A 289 -0.04 -17.44 -24.38
CA LEU A 289 -1.33 -17.03 -23.82
C LEU A 289 -1.68 -17.87 -22.58
N HIS A 290 -1.51 -19.19 -22.62
CA HIS A 290 -1.66 -20.06 -21.46
C HIS A 290 -0.66 -19.70 -20.35
N ALA A 291 0.62 -19.47 -20.69
CA ALA A 291 1.63 -19.03 -19.72
C ALA A 291 1.26 -17.67 -19.09
N SER A 292 0.72 -16.75 -19.88
CA SER A 292 0.23 -15.45 -19.41
C SER A 292 -1.00 -15.57 -18.50
N LEU A 293 -1.89 -16.52 -18.79
CA LEU A 293 -3.05 -16.87 -17.98
C LEU A 293 -2.59 -17.44 -16.63
N LYS A 294 -1.70 -18.45 -16.65
CA LYS A 294 -1.06 -19.02 -15.44
C LYS A 294 -0.38 -17.94 -14.59
N LYS A 295 0.36 -17.00 -15.20
CA LYS A 295 0.98 -15.86 -14.49
C LYS A 295 -0.06 -14.95 -13.82
N LYS A 296 -1.20 -14.68 -14.48
CA LYS A 296 -2.30 -13.90 -13.89
C LYS A 296 -2.93 -14.61 -12.71
N GLU A 297 -3.16 -15.91 -12.82
CA GLU A 297 -3.72 -16.73 -11.75
C GLU A 297 -2.79 -16.80 -10.55
N LYS A 298 -1.49 -17.04 -10.77
CA LYS A 298 -0.46 -16.98 -9.71
C LYS A 298 -0.51 -15.65 -8.97
N ARG A 299 -0.62 -14.52 -9.70
CA ARG A 299 -0.74 -13.18 -9.07
C ARG A 299 -2.03 -13.03 -8.27
N LYS A 300 -3.16 -13.54 -8.76
CA LYS A 300 -4.44 -13.53 -8.01
C LYS A 300 -4.36 -14.40 -6.76
N ALA A 301 -3.77 -15.60 -6.85
CA ALA A 301 -3.56 -16.49 -5.73
C ALA A 301 -2.67 -15.87 -4.65
N GLN A 302 -1.58 -15.21 -5.03
CA GLN A 302 -0.73 -14.46 -4.10
C GLN A 302 -1.49 -13.32 -3.41
N LYS A 303 -2.32 -12.57 -4.15
CA LYS A 303 -3.17 -11.52 -3.55
C LYS A 303 -4.17 -12.13 -2.55
N LYS A 304 -4.82 -13.24 -2.90
CA LYS A 304 -5.73 -13.98 -2.02
C LYS A 304 -5.01 -14.41 -0.74
N LYS A 305 -3.86 -15.08 -0.85
CA LYS A 305 -3.02 -15.51 0.30
C LYS A 305 -2.61 -14.33 1.20
N LYS A 306 -2.21 -13.20 0.61
CA LYS A 306 -1.85 -12.00 1.38
C LYS A 306 -3.07 -11.43 2.12
N TRP A 307 -4.24 -11.44 1.50
CA TRP A 307 -5.46 -10.97 2.13
C TRP A 307 -5.92 -11.88 3.27
N THR A 308 -5.92 -13.19 3.05
CA THR A 308 -6.28 -14.18 4.08
C THR A 308 -5.33 -14.13 5.27
N LYS A 309 -4.01 -13.97 5.02
CA LYS A 309 -3.03 -13.78 6.10
C LYS A 309 -3.32 -12.52 6.92
N ARG A 310 -3.69 -11.42 6.27
CA ARG A 310 -4.05 -10.17 6.97
C ARG A 310 -5.31 -10.34 7.81
N SER A 311 -6.36 -10.98 7.28
CA SER A 311 -7.58 -11.23 8.05
C SER A 311 -7.33 -12.14 9.24
N GLN A 312 -6.56 -13.22 9.05
CA GLN A 312 -6.14 -14.11 10.13
C GLN A 312 -5.34 -13.37 11.20
N GLN A 313 -4.37 -12.55 10.80
CA GLN A 313 -3.57 -11.76 11.73
C GLN A 313 -4.43 -10.79 12.56
N VAL A 314 -5.44 -10.16 11.96
CA VAL A 314 -6.37 -9.28 12.70
C VAL A 314 -7.15 -10.06 13.75
N VAL A 315 -7.70 -11.22 13.38
CA VAL A 315 -8.44 -12.09 14.30
C VAL A 315 -7.53 -12.59 15.43
N GLU A 316 -6.33 -13.05 15.10
CA GLU A 316 -5.34 -13.50 16.09
C GLU A 316 -4.96 -12.39 17.08
N GLN A 317 -4.73 -11.16 16.59
CA GLN A 317 -4.43 -10.02 17.46
C GLN A 317 -5.61 -9.64 18.36
N MET A 318 -6.83 -9.73 17.84
CA MET A 318 -8.05 -9.53 18.63
C MET A 318 -8.14 -10.59 19.74
N GLN A 319 -7.93 -11.86 19.40
CA GLN A 319 -7.95 -12.97 20.35
C GLN A 319 -6.87 -12.82 21.42
N LYS A 320 -5.62 -12.52 21.03
CA LYS A 320 -4.51 -12.27 21.97
C LYS A 320 -4.84 -11.16 22.98
N ARG A 321 -5.51 -10.09 22.55
CA ARG A 321 -5.95 -9.01 23.45
C ARG A 321 -7.01 -9.49 24.43
N GLN A 322 -8.00 -10.26 23.95
CA GLN A 322 -9.04 -10.83 24.82
C GLN A 322 -8.45 -11.82 25.81
N ASP A 323 -7.55 -12.70 25.37
CA ASP A 323 -6.89 -13.68 26.24
C ASP A 323 -6.01 -13.00 27.29
N LYS A 324 -5.27 -11.95 26.92
CA LYS A 324 -4.53 -11.12 27.88
C LYS A 324 -5.46 -10.51 28.93
N ARG A 325 -6.61 -9.98 28.51
CA ARG A 325 -7.61 -9.44 29.44
C ARG A 325 -8.15 -10.53 30.37
N LYS A 326 -8.51 -11.70 29.84
CA LYS A 326 -9.00 -12.85 30.63
C LYS A 326 -7.96 -13.31 31.65
N ARG A 327 -6.70 -13.47 31.24
CA ARG A 327 -5.58 -13.84 32.14
C ARG A 327 -5.38 -12.80 33.24
N ASN A 328 -5.37 -11.50 32.92
CA ASN A 328 -5.23 -10.45 33.92
C ASN A 328 -6.40 -10.42 34.92
N ILE A 329 -7.64 -10.64 34.44
CA ILE A 329 -8.81 -10.74 35.32
C ILE A 329 -8.69 -11.96 36.24
N LYS A 330 -8.30 -13.12 35.71
CA LYS A 330 -8.07 -14.34 36.48
C LYS A 330 -7.00 -14.11 37.56
N GLN A 331 -5.85 -13.57 37.19
CA GLN A 331 -4.78 -13.22 38.13
C GLN A 331 -5.24 -12.26 39.24
N ARG A 332 -6.09 -11.27 38.93
CA ARG A 332 -6.66 -10.38 39.95
C ARG A 332 -7.61 -11.10 40.91
N LYS A 333 -8.44 -12.03 40.39
CA LYS A 333 -9.32 -12.87 41.21
C LYS A 333 -8.49 -13.78 42.13
N ASP A 334 -7.52 -14.47 41.56
CA ASP A 334 -6.63 -15.38 42.28
C ASP A 334 -5.84 -14.63 43.35
N ALA A 335 -5.27 -13.46 43.03
CA ALA A 335 -4.58 -12.61 44.01
C ALA A 335 -5.49 -12.13 45.15
N LYS A 336 -6.79 -11.89 44.88
CA LYS A 336 -7.76 -11.53 45.93
C LYS A 336 -8.06 -12.72 46.84
N ILE A 337 -8.17 -13.92 46.27
CA ILE A 337 -8.35 -15.18 47.01
C ILE A 337 -7.10 -15.46 47.84
N GLU A 338 -5.90 -15.38 47.27
CA GLU A 338 -4.63 -15.59 47.98
C GLU A 338 -4.42 -14.58 49.11
N LYS A 339 -4.74 -13.29 48.89
CA LYS A 339 -4.72 -12.30 49.98
C LYS A 339 -5.68 -12.65 51.11
N ARG A 340 -6.88 -13.18 50.81
CA ARG A 340 -7.83 -13.66 51.83
C ARG A 340 -7.27 -14.88 52.58
N LYS A 341 -6.68 -15.85 51.87
CA LYS A 341 -6.02 -17.02 52.46
C LYS A 341 -4.87 -16.61 53.38
N GLN A 342 -3.98 -15.73 52.93
CA GLN A 342 -2.86 -15.21 53.73
C GLN A 342 -3.33 -14.48 54.98
N ARG A 343 -4.40 -13.67 54.90
CA ARG A 343 -5.00 -13.03 56.08
C ARG A 343 -5.57 -14.05 57.07
N ALA A 344 -6.18 -15.14 56.60
CA ALA A 344 -6.67 -16.21 57.46
C ALA A 344 -5.52 -16.94 58.17
N ARG A 345 -4.44 -17.26 57.43
CA ARG A 345 -3.22 -17.86 57.99
C ARG A 345 -2.56 -16.97 59.04
N LYS A 346 -2.45 -15.65 58.79
CA LYS A 346 -1.93 -14.68 59.77
C LYS A 346 -2.76 -14.59 61.05
N LYS A 347 -4.04 -14.95 60.98
CA LYS A 347 -4.94 -15.04 62.14
C LYS A 347 -4.92 -16.44 62.80
N GLY A 348 -4.00 -17.33 62.40
CA GLY A 348 -3.88 -18.68 62.94
C GLY A 348 -4.91 -19.68 62.42
N ARG A 349 -5.73 -19.34 61.41
CA ARG A 349 -6.76 -20.25 60.88
C ARG A 349 -6.15 -21.20 59.85
N VAL A 350 -6.22 -22.50 60.12
CA VAL A 350 -5.77 -23.57 59.21
C VAL A 350 -6.76 -23.69 58.05
N LEU A 351 -6.28 -23.61 56.80
CA LEU A 351 -7.12 -23.73 55.61
C LEU A 351 -7.15 -25.18 55.11
N PRO A 352 -8.25 -25.65 54.47
CA PRO A 352 -8.33 -27.00 53.93
C PRO A 352 -7.21 -27.37 52.94
N GLY A 353 -6.65 -26.38 52.24
CA GLY A 353 -5.50 -26.59 51.33
C GLY A 353 -4.14 -26.66 52.03
N ASP A 354 -4.06 -26.30 53.32
CA ASP A 354 -2.86 -26.48 54.14
C ASP A 354 -2.86 -27.89 54.75
N ILE A 355 -4.03 -28.42 55.09
CA ILE A 355 -4.23 -29.82 55.53
C ILE A 355 -3.82 -30.79 54.42
N LYS A 356 -4.31 -30.58 53.19
CA LYS A 356 -3.92 -31.36 51.98
C LYS A 356 -2.47 -31.17 51.51
N LYS A 357 -1.73 -30.23 52.10
CA LYS A 357 -0.30 -30.03 51.83
C LYS A 357 0.58 -30.60 52.92
N ALA A 358 0.00 -30.78 54.10
CA ALA A 358 0.66 -31.36 55.25
C ALA A 358 0.58 -32.88 55.24
N ASP A 359 -0.23 -33.50 54.36
CA ASP A 359 -0.45 -34.94 54.19
C ASP A 359 -0.05 -35.75 55.43
N LEU A 360 -0.91 -35.60 56.44
CA LEU A 360 -1.56 -36.74 57.10
C LEU A 360 -2.80 -37.10 56.29
#